data_AF-A0A5C6FFK4-F1
#
_entry.id   AF-A0A5C6FFK4-F1
#
_cell.length_a   1.000
_cell.length_b   1.000
_cell.length_c   1.000
_cell.angle_alpha   90.00
_cell.angle_beta   90.00
_cell.angle_gamma   90.00
#
_symmetry.space_group_name_H-M   'P 1'
#
loop_
_entity.id
_entity.type
_entity.pdbx_description
1 polymer ?
#
loop_
_entity_poly.entity_id
_entity_poly.type
_entity_poly.pdbx_seq_one_letter_code
_entity_poly.pdbx_strand_id
1 'polypeptide(L)'
;MRKAATVVSVIALLGWLAYQATGSRFSGEAPTPSDIPIVGENLSELVFVDPANFRGYEHPHGGGTFTITGAATHASVVAFCDSAKVSLSQNGTEIADRDRILAYLENREIKLPNASLDESSDVLFGYGGRFRKLYGVYNASTQRFAISLQFNGSK
;
A
#
# COMPACT_ATOMS: atom_id res chain seq x y z
N MET A 1 -34.35 -12.89 -37.32
CA MET A 1 -33.01 -13.43 -36.95
C MET A 1 -31.91 -12.36 -36.91
N ARG A 2 -31.77 -11.44 -37.87
CA ARG A 2 -30.71 -10.39 -37.84
C ARG A 2 -30.70 -9.50 -36.58
N LYS A 3 -31.86 -9.01 -36.12
CA LYS A 3 -31.95 -8.12 -34.94
C LYS A 3 -31.49 -8.79 -33.63
N ALA A 4 -31.79 -10.08 -33.44
CA ALA A 4 -31.40 -10.82 -32.24
C ALA A 4 -29.88 -11.05 -32.19
N ALA A 5 -29.25 -11.36 -33.32
CA ALA A 5 -27.80 -11.49 -33.42
C ALA A 5 -27.07 -10.16 -33.11
N THR A 6 -27.57 -9.03 -33.62
CA THR A 6 -27.00 -7.71 -33.32
C THR A 6 -27.10 -7.35 -31.84
N VAL A 7 -28.22 -7.66 -31.19
CA VAL A 7 -28.41 -7.40 -29.74
C VAL A 7 -27.44 -8.25 -28.91
N VAL A 8 -27.26 -9.53 -29.24
CA VAL A 8 -26.31 -10.42 -28.54
C VAL A 8 -24.87 -9.92 -28.68
N SER A 9 -24.46 -9.49 -29.88
CA SER A 9 -23.12 -8.94 -30.12
C SER A 9 -22.87 -7.65 -29.34
N VAL A 10 -23.86 -6.76 -29.21
CA VAL A 10 -23.72 -5.51 -28.44
C VAL A 10 -23.58 -5.81 -26.95
N ILE A 11 -24.37 -6.75 -26.40
CA ILE A 11 -24.27 -7.14 -24.99
C ILE A 11 -22.90 -7.77 -24.70
N ALA A 12 -22.40 -8.63 -25.58
CA ALA A 12 -21.07 -9.23 -25.44
C ALA A 12 -19.95 -8.18 -25.49
N LEU A 13 -20.05 -7.19 -26.38
CA LEU A 13 -19.10 -6.07 -26.46
C LEU A 13 -19.13 -5.22 -25.19
N LEU A 14 -20.31 -4.89 -24.66
CA LEU A 14 -20.45 -4.13 -23.42
C LEU A 14 -19.90 -4.90 -22.21
N GLY A 15 -20.15 -6.22 -22.16
CA GLY A 15 -19.56 -7.08 -21.13
C GLY A 15 -18.03 -7.12 -21.19
N TRP A 16 -17.46 -7.19 -22.40
CA TRP A 16 -16.02 -7.14 -22.60
C TRP A 16 -15.42 -5.78 -22.22
N LEU A 17 -16.07 -4.67 -22.59
CA LEU A 17 -15.66 -3.32 -22.20
C LEU A 17 -15.72 -3.12 -20.67
N ALA A 18 -16.78 -3.61 -20.02
CA ALA A 18 -16.91 -3.55 -18.57
C ALA A 18 -15.80 -4.36 -17.88
N TYR A 19 -15.47 -5.54 -18.40
CA TYR A 19 -14.37 -6.36 -17.89
C TYR A 19 -13.01 -5.66 -17.99
N GLN A 20 -12.72 -5.01 -19.12
CA GLN A 20 -11.49 -4.23 -19.30
C GLN A 20 -11.44 -2.97 -18.42
N ALA A 21 -12.58 -2.50 -17.92
CA ALA A 21 -12.66 -1.34 -17.04
C ALA A 21 -12.58 -1.70 -15.55
N THR A 22 -12.64 -2.97 -15.17
CA THR A 22 -12.60 -3.40 -13.76
C THR A 22 -11.19 -3.78 -13.31
N GLY A 23 -10.65 -3.03 -12.34
CA GLY A 23 -9.33 -3.32 -11.76
C GLY A 23 -9.33 -4.52 -10.82
N SER A 24 -8.14 -5.07 -10.57
CA SER A 24 -7.95 -6.24 -9.72
C SER A 24 -7.86 -5.84 -8.25
N ARG A 25 -8.54 -6.59 -7.37
CA ARG A 25 -8.42 -6.41 -5.91
C ARG A 25 -7.61 -7.57 -5.33
N PHE A 26 -6.72 -7.24 -4.41
CA PHE A 26 -5.87 -8.19 -3.70
C PHE A 26 -6.08 -8.01 -2.21
N SER A 27 -6.07 -9.09 -1.46
CA SER A 27 -6.04 -9.03 0.00
C SER A 27 -5.58 -10.36 0.55
N GLY A 28 -4.93 -10.35 1.69
CA GLY A 28 -4.53 -11.57 2.36
C GLY A 28 -3.52 -11.30 3.46
N GLU A 29 -2.92 -12.39 3.90
CA GLU A 29 -1.82 -12.42 4.83
C GLU A 29 -0.56 -12.83 4.07
N ALA A 30 0.56 -12.19 4.39
CA ALA A 30 1.85 -12.37 3.74
C ALA A 30 2.92 -12.61 4.82
N PRO A 31 3.43 -13.85 4.94
CA PRO A 31 4.55 -14.16 5.83
C PRO A 31 5.83 -13.38 5.49
N THR A 32 6.04 -13.10 4.20
CA THR A 32 7.17 -12.32 3.69
C THR A 32 6.70 -11.26 2.70
N PRO A 33 7.47 -10.17 2.47
CA PRO A 33 7.06 -9.16 1.51
C PRO A 33 6.86 -9.70 0.09
N SER A 34 7.67 -10.68 -0.34
CA SER A 34 7.56 -11.31 -1.67
C SER A 34 6.21 -12.00 -1.89
N ASP A 35 5.49 -12.36 -0.83
CA ASP A 35 4.15 -12.95 -0.93
C ASP A 35 3.07 -11.91 -1.27
N ILE A 36 3.40 -10.60 -1.21
CA ILE A 36 2.49 -9.53 -1.57
C ILE A 36 2.51 -9.35 -3.10
N PRO A 37 1.37 -9.56 -3.79
CA PRO A 37 1.30 -9.43 -5.23
C PRO A 37 1.73 -8.04 -5.70
N ILE A 38 2.39 -7.97 -6.86
CA ILE A 38 2.79 -6.74 -7.58
C ILE A 38 3.90 -5.94 -6.90
N VAL A 39 3.82 -5.71 -5.59
CA VAL A 39 4.72 -4.80 -4.87
C VAL A 39 5.75 -5.52 -4.01
N GLY A 40 5.68 -6.85 -3.87
CA GLY A 40 6.54 -7.60 -2.94
C GLY A 40 8.04 -7.42 -3.16
N GLU A 41 8.51 -7.45 -4.41
CA GLU A 41 9.92 -7.21 -4.72
C GLU A 41 10.38 -5.78 -4.33
N ASN A 42 9.48 -4.80 -4.44
CA ASN A 42 9.74 -3.42 -4.06
C ASN A 42 9.81 -3.22 -2.54
N LEU A 43 9.48 -4.24 -1.75
CA LEU A 43 9.48 -4.23 -0.29
C LEU A 43 10.56 -5.16 0.31
N SER A 44 11.52 -5.60 -0.51
CA SER A 44 12.49 -6.65 -0.14
C SER A 44 13.38 -6.34 1.06
N GLU A 45 13.60 -5.07 1.41
CA GLU A 45 14.33 -4.66 2.61
C GLU A 45 13.49 -4.73 3.89
N LEU A 46 12.16 -4.78 3.75
CA LEU A 46 11.24 -4.92 4.86
C LEU A 46 11.21 -6.39 5.30
N VAL A 47 11.41 -6.65 6.58
CA VAL A 47 11.48 -8.00 7.16
C VAL A 47 10.37 -8.07 8.20
N PHE A 48 9.40 -8.93 7.91
CA PHE A 48 8.26 -9.14 8.78
C PHE A 48 8.65 -10.00 9.98
N VAL A 49 8.29 -9.53 11.17
CA VAL A 49 8.42 -10.29 12.43
C VAL A 49 7.23 -11.24 12.59
N ASP A 50 6.04 -10.76 12.23
CA ASP A 50 4.80 -11.53 12.15
C ASP A 50 4.23 -11.39 10.72
N PRO A 51 3.45 -12.36 10.22
CA PRO A 51 2.76 -12.20 8.95
C PRO A 51 1.99 -10.88 8.84
N ALA A 52 2.20 -10.17 7.73
CA ALA A 52 1.58 -8.90 7.48
C ALA A 52 0.24 -9.09 6.77
N ASN A 53 -0.76 -8.30 7.16
CA ASN A 53 -2.00 -8.20 6.41
C ASN A 53 -1.86 -7.17 5.30
N PHE A 54 -2.34 -7.47 4.11
CA PHE A 54 -2.33 -6.53 3.00
C PHE A 54 -3.68 -6.44 2.30
N ARG A 55 -3.94 -5.28 1.70
CA ARG A 55 -5.06 -5.03 0.79
C ARG A 55 -4.57 -4.13 -0.34
N GLY A 56 -4.89 -4.50 -1.56
CA GLY A 56 -4.46 -3.79 -2.76
C GLY A 56 -5.55 -3.66 -3.80
N TYR A 57 -5.37 -2.66 -4.66
CA TYR A 57 -6.12 -2.47 -5.89
C TYR A 57 -5.16 -2.10 -7.00
N GLU A 58 -5.23 -2.82 -8.12
CA GLU A 58 -4.54 -2.53 -9.36
C GLU A 58 -5.55 -2.00 -10.38
N HIS A 59 -5.29 -0.83 -10.94
CA HIS A 59 -6.12 -0.26 -12.00
C HIS A 59 -5.90 -1.04 -13.31
N PRO A 60 -6.92 -1.19 -14.19
CA PRO A 60 -6.78 -1.92 -15.45
C PRO A 60 -5.69 -1.38 -16.37
N HIS A 61 -5.44 -0.08 -16.30
CA HIS A 61 -4.40 0.61 -17.07
C HIS A 61 -3.05 0.66 -16.35
N GLY A 62 -2.86 -0.23 -15.38
CA GLY A 62 -1.66 -0.30 -14.55
C GLY A 62 -1.69 0.64 -13.35
N GLY A 63 -0.85 0.30 -12.38
CA GLY A 63 -0.63 1.05 -11.16
C GLY A 63 -1.74 0.81 -10.17
N GLY A 64 -1.61 1.43 -9.02
CA GLY A 64 -2.59 1.19 -7.98
C GLY A 64 -2.08 1.51 -6.60
N THR A 65 -2.74 0.93 -5.61
CA THR A 65 -2.43 1.17 -4.20
C THR A 65 -2.37 -0.14 -3.44
N PHE A 66 -1.43 -0.25 -2.51
CA PHE A 66 -1.42 -1.27 -1.47
C PHE A 66 -1.43 -0.60 -0.10
N THR A 67 -2.11 -1.25 0.83
CA THR A 67 -2.05 -1.02 2.26
C THR A 67 -1.53 -2.27 2.92
N ILE A 68 -0.56 -2.13 3.82
CA ILE A 68 0.12 -3.23 4.51
C ILE A 68 0.20 -2.88 5.99
N THR A 69 -0.21 -3.79 6.86
CA THR A 69 -0.14 -3.66 8.31
C THR A 69 0.51 -4.89 8.89
N GLY A 70 1.54 -4.73 9.72
CA GLY A 70 2.30 -5.86 10.24
C GLY A 70 3.22 -5.48 11.38
N ALA A 71 4.20 -6.34 11.64
CA ALA A 71 5.28 -6.09 12.57
C ALA A 71 6.63 -6.21 11.86
N ALA A 72 7.56 -5.30 12.14
CA ALA A 72 8.91 -5.28 11.57
C ALA A 72 9.93 -4.74 12.58
N THR A 73 11.16 -5.21 12.49
CA THR A 73 12.25 -4.67 13.34
C THR A 73 12.60 -3.25 12.92
N HIS A 74 13.04 -2.42 13.87
CA HIS A 74 13.40 -1.03 13.59
C HIS A 74 14.52 -0.95 12.54
N ALA A 75 15.52 -1.82 12.62
CA ALA A 75 16.60 -1.90 11.64
C ALA A 75 16.10 -2.17 10.22
N SER A 76 15.11 -3.05 10.07
CA SER A 76 14.51 -3.33 8.77
C SER A 76 13.70 -2.15 8.23
N VAL A 77 12.95 -1.46 9.10
CA VAL A 77 12.20 -0.25 8.71
C VAL A 77 13.16 0.85 8.25
N VAL A 78 14.27 1.07 8.95
CA VAL A 78 15.31 2.02 8.54
C VAL A 78 15.91 1.64 7.18
N ALA A 79 16.31 0.37 7.00
CA ALA A 79 16.85 -0.11 5.73
C ALA A 79 15.87 0.07 4.55
N PHE A 80 14.58 -0.21 4.79
CA PHE A 80 13.53 0.06 3.82
C PHE A 80 13.42 1.54 3.49
N CYS A 81 13.40 2.42 4.49
CA CYS A 81 13.32 3.86 4.30
C CYS A 81 14.48 4.40 3.47
N ASP A 82 15.71 4.01 3.81
CA ASP A 82 16.92 4.41 3.07
C ASP A 82 16.87 3.96 1.61
N SER A 83 16.52 2.69 1.37
CA SER A 83 16.48 2.10 0.03
C SER A 83 15.32 2.61 -0.83
N ALA A 84 14.18 2.90 -0.21
CA ALA A 84 13.00 3.46 -0.88
C ALA A 84 13.10 4.97 -1.10
N LYS A 85 14.12 5.64 -0.54
CA LYS A 85 14.26 7.11 -0.47
C LYS A 85 13.05 7.75 0.23
N VAL A 86 12.71 7.20 1.37
CA VAL A 86 11.59 7.58 2.24
C VAL A 86 12.18 8.10 3.54
N SER A 87 11.65 9.20 4.06
CA SER A 87 12.04 9.74 5.37
C SER A 87 11.35 8.96 6.49
N LEU A 88 12.12 8.60 7.52
CA LEU A 88 11.64 8.14 8.82
C LEU A 88 11.89 9.26 9.83
N SER A 89 10.84 9.81 10.45
CA SER A 89 11.03 10.91 11.41
C SER A 89 9.96 10.93 12.50
N GLN A 90 10.40 11.20 13.73
CA GLN A 90 9.52 11.58 14.84
C GLN A 90 8.93 12.98 14.66
N ASN A 91 9.67 13.87 13.98
CA ASN A 91 9.40 15.30 13.87
C ASN A 91 9.27 15.81 12.42
N GLY A 92 9.13 14.90 11.45
CA GLY A 92 8.82 15.19 10.04
C GLY A 92 9.67 16.27 9.39
N THR A 93 10.92 16.00 9.03
CA THR A 93 11.81 17.04 8.45
C THR A 93 11.47 17.48 7.02
N GLU A 94 10.40 16.98 6.37
CA GLU A 94 9.99 17.47 5.04
C GLU A 94 8.47 17.57 4.79
N ILE A 95 7.62 17.51 5.83
CA ILE A 95 6.16 17.57 5.61
C ILE A 95 5.49 18.23 6.82
N ALA A 96 4.79 19.32 6.58
CA ALA A 96 4.08 20.09 7.60
C ALA A 96 2.92 19.35 8.31
N ASP A 97 2.78 18.02 8.17
CA ASP A 97 1.48 17.36 8.23
C ASP A 97 1.51 15.92 8.79
N ARG A 98 2.32 15.64 9.82
CA ARG A 98 2.25 14.38 10.60
C ARG A 98 0.80 13.98 10.88
N ASP A 99 0.02 14.92 11.39
CA ASP A 99 -1.38 14.70 11.74
C ASP A 99 -2.25 14.43 10.51
N ARG A 100 -1.92 14.97 9.33
CA ARG A 100 -2.65 14.60 8.10
C ARG A 100 -2.29 13.20 7.62
N ILE A 101 -1.07 12.73 7.84
CA ILE A 101 -0.71 11.34 7.51
C ILE A 101 -1.45 10.38 8.43
N LEU A 102 -1.47 10.67 9.73
CA LEU A 102 -2.25 9.92 10.71
C LEU A 102 -3.74 9.90 10.33
N ALA A 103 -4.32 11.07 10.08
CA ALA A 103 -5.72 11.19 9.66
C ALA A 103 -5.99 10.51 8.30
N TYR A 104 -5.04 10.56 7.36
CA TYR A 104 -5.16 9.90 6.07
C TYR A 104 -5.22 8.37 6.22
N LEU A 105 -4.37 7.81 7.07
CA LEU A 105 -4.33 6.37 7.33
C LEU A 105 -5.57 5.90 8.11
N GLU A 106 -6.00 6.68 9.11
CA GLU A 106 -7.23 6.40 9.88
C GLU A 106 -8.48 6.36 8.98
N ASN A 107 -8.64 7.35 8.10
CA ASN A 107 -9.77 7.41 7.16
C ASN A 107 -9.81 6.25 6.14
N ARG A 108 -8.72 5.49 6.00
CA ARG A 108 -8.68 4.30 5.13
C ARG A 108 -8.95 3.00 5.89
N GLU A 109 -9.49 3.10 7.10
CA GLU A 109 -9.74 1.96 8.00
C GLU A 109 -8.47 1.12 8.23
N ILE A 110 -7.31 1.75 8.09
CA ILE A 110 -6.04 1.09 8.33
C ILE A 110 -5.91 1.03 9.84
N LYS A 111 -5.90 -0.19 10.40
CA LYS A 111 -5.60 -0.38 11.82
C LYS A 111 -4.21 0.17 12.08
N LEU A 112 -4.14 1.38 12.59
CA LEU A 112 -2.91 1.94 13.09
C LEU A 112 -2.39 1.00 14.18
N PRO A 113 -1.07 0.90 14.36
CA PRO A 113 -0.51 0.35 15.59
C PRO A 113 -1.28 0.88 16.80
N ASN A 114 -1.55 0.04 17.80
CA ASN A 114 -2.11 0.49 19.07
C ASN A 114 -1.08 1.39 19.77
N ALA A 115 -0.90 2.62 19.29
CA ALA A 115 -0.11 3.64 19.94
C ALA A 115 -1.01 4.23 21.01
N SER A 116 -0.64 4.05 22.29
CA SER A 116 -1.06 5.04 23.28
C SER A 116 -0.57 6.39 22.79
N LEU A 117 -1.39 7.44 22.88
CA LEU A 117 -1.03 8.80 22.45
C LEU A 117 0.23 9.35 23.15
N ASP A 118 0.74 8.66 24.18
CA ASP A 118 1.99 8.94 24.89
C ASP A 118 3.25 8.37 24.20
N GLU A 119 3.13 7.47 23.23
CA GLU A 119 4.27 6.94 22.47
C GLU A 119 4.32 7.56 21.06
N SER A 120 5.33 8.40 20.81
CA SER A 120 5.52 9.06 19.51
C SER A 120 5.94 8.05 18.45
N SER A 121 4.97 7.47 17.74
CA SER A 121 5.23 6.66 16.55
C SER A 121 5.96 7.48 15.49
N ASP A 122 6.98 6.89 14.87
CA ASP A 122 7.70 7.45 13.74
C ASP A 122 6.79 7.48 12.51
N VAL A 123 6.83 8.57 11.75
CA VAL A 123 6.13 8.66 10.47
C VAL A 123 7.09 8.31 9.33
N LEU A 124 6.61 7.45 8.44
CA LEU A 124 7.26 7.07 7.21
C LEU A 124 6.63 7.85 6.06
N PHE A 125 7.43 8.47 5.23
CA PHE A 125 6.91 9.14 4.04
C PHE A 125 7.93 9.32 2.93
N GLY A 126 7.48 9.16 1.69
CA GLY A 126 8.29 9.55 0.53
C GLY A 126 7.45 9.79 -0.72
N TYR A 127 7.98 10.66 -1.59
CA TYR A 127 7.46 10.95 -2.93
C TYR A 127 8.56 10.76 -3.98
N GLY A 128 8.20 10.21 -5.14
CA GLY A 128 9.09 10.20 -6.30
C GLY A 128 10.34 9.32 -6.19
N GLY A 129 10.46 8.52 -5.13
CA GLY A 129 11.47 7.47 -4.97
C GLY A 129 11.06 6.19 -5.68
N ARG A 130 11.26 5.03 -5.03
CA ARG A 130 10.81 3.72 -5.55
C ARG A 130 9.29 3.65 -5.74
N PHE A 131 8.57 4.38 -4.91
CA PHE A 131 7.12 4.51 -4.98
C PHE A 131 6.74 5.93 -5.42
N ARG A 132 5.66 6.05 -6.19
CA ARG A 132 5.11 7.36 -6.56
C ARG A 132 4.77 8.16 -5.30
N LYS A 133 4.25 7.45 -4.29
CA LYS A 133 3.77 8.00 -3.04
C LYS A 133 3.77 6.90 -1.99
N LEU A 134 4.36 7.16 -0.83
CA LEU A 134 4.33 6.27 0.31
C LEU A 134 4.03 7.06 1.58
N TYR A 135 3.12 6.51 2.37
CA TYR A 135 2.78 6.95 3.71
C TYR A 135 2.87 5.80 4.66
N GLY A 136 3.32 6.02 5.88
CA GLY A 136 3.20 5.02 6.90
C GLY A 136 3.48 5.55 8.29
N VAL A 137 3.26 4.68 9.24
CA VAL A 137 3.65 4.87 10.64
C VAL A 137 4.36 3.62 11.12
N TYR A 138 5.30 3.81 12.02
CA TYR A 138 6.01 2.76 12.72
C TYR A 138 6.11 3.11 14.19
N ASN A 139 5.82 2.16 15.07
CA ASN A 139 6.04 2.30 16.50
C ASN A 139 7.17 1.33 16.89
N ALA A 140 8.32 1.87 17.30
CA ALA A 140 9.49 1.08 17.67
C ALA A 140 9.26 0.23 18.94
N SER A 141 8.48 0.72 19.91
CA SER A 141 8.17 0.02 21.17
C SER A 141 7.37 -1.27 20.92
N THR A 142 6.40 -1.21 20.01
CA THR A 142 5.52 -2.34 19.67
C THR A 142 5.96 -3.09 18.41
N GLN A 143 6.96 -2.57 17.69
CA GLN A 143 7.43 -3.06 16.39
C GLN A 143 6.36 -3.10 15.30
N ARG A 144 5.22 -2.42 15.50
CA ARG A 144 4.10 -2.45 14.56
C ARG A 144 4.22 -1.34 13.53
N PHE A 145 3.85 -1.63 12.28
CA PHE A 145 3.78 -0.65 11.21
C PHE A 145 2.45 -0.70 10.46
N ALA A 146 2.12 0.42 9.84
CA ALA A 146 1.09 0.52 8.81
C ALA A 146 1.63 1.37 7.66
N ILE A 147 1.61 0.85 6.44
CA ILE A 147 2.12 1.51 5.23
C ILE A 147 1.04 1.50 4.16
N SER A 148 0.78 2.65 3.55
CA SER A 148 -0.01 2.82 2.33
C SER A 148 0.89 3.37 1.23
N LEU A 149 0.99 2.65 0.12
CA LEU A 149 1.82 3.01 -1.01
C LEU A 149 1.04 3.05 -2.31
N GLN A 150 1.50 3.88 -3.23
CA GLN A 150 1.06 3.96 -4.60
C GLN A 150 2.19 3.49 -5.52
N PHE A 151 1.87 2.55 -6.40
CA PHE A 151 2.82 1.98 -7.35
C PHE A 151 2.41 2.32 -8.79
N ASN A 152 3.39 2.27 -9.69
CA ASN A 152 3.17 2.35 -11.12
C ASN A 152 2.93 0.95 -11.68
N GLY A 153 2.05 0.82 -12.66
CA GLY A 153 1.81 -0.45 -13.32
C GLY A 153 2.93 -0.76 -14.29
N SER A 154 3.16 -2.04 -14.47
CA SER A 154 4.03 -2.58 -15.52
C SER A 154 3.26 -3.07 -16.75
N LYS A 155 1.93 -2.91 -16.78
CA LYS A 155 1.04 -3.33 -17.87
C LYS A 155 0.95 -2.30 -18.99
#